data_AF-A0A4P8WKE9-F1
#
_entry.id   AF-A0A4P8WKE9-F1
#
_cell.length_a   1.000
_cell.length_b   1.000
_cell.length_c   1.000
_cell.angle_alpha   90.00
_cell.angle_beta   90.00
_cell.angle_gamma   90.00
#
_symmetry.space_group_name_H-M   'P 1'
#
loop_
_entity.id
_entity.type
_entity.pdbx_description
1 polymer ?
#
loop_
_entity_poly.entity_id
_entity_poly.type
_entity_poly.pdbx_seq_one_letter_code
_entity_poly.pdbx_strand_id
1 'polypeptide(L)'
;MYAVVGCSECSNLWIIEGRSETTQCPRCGSRKAYEKRKKFVETDDAAHARDVRASMLANRQGEGEAFAELDSFAALEDDVADGVVDDAEYLEQAGLDVEEVEAAGDRDPRGPSRSGSKKEIVEGALEVLDEPTEAEVVDYASERGVGAEYVRDVLEKLTRRGVVSESRGRYRLL
;
A
#
# COMPACT_ATOMS: atom_id res chain seq x y z
N MET A 1 -5.60 17.60 0.72
CA MET A 1 -5.44 18.52 -0.43
C MET A 1 -4.48 17.97 -1.47
N TYR A 2 -5.01 17.82 -2.67
CA TYR A 2 -4.39 17.34 -3.89
C TYR A 2 -4.52 18.41 -4.98
N ALA A 3 -3.50 18.54 -5.82
CA ALA A 3 -3.52 19.46 -6.96
C ALA A 3 -3.03 18.78 -8.23
N VAL A 4 -3.81 18.87 -9.30
CA VAL A 4 -3.37 18.45 -10.65
C VAL A 4 -2.61 19.61 -11.26
N VAL A 5 -1.34 19.38 -11.59
CA VAL A 5 -0.43 20.42 -12.10
C VAL A 5 0.20 20.05 -13.43
N GLY A 6 0.63 21.09 -14.17
CA GLY A 6 1.33 20.96 -15.45
C GLY A 6 2.74 21.52 -15.44
N CYS A 7 3.63 20.88 -16.20
CA CYS A 7 4.95 21.41 -16.51
C CYS A 7 4.86 22.40 -17.67
N SER A 8 5.40 23.61 -17.50
CA SER A 8 5.53 24.59 -18.59
C SER A 8 6.51 24.15 -19.70
N GLU A 9 7.50 23.32 -19.35
CA GLU A 9 8.58 22.96 -20.28
C GLU A 9 8.24 21.76 -21.17
N CYS A 10 7.50 20.78 -20.66
CA CYS A 10 7.23 19.53 -21.37
C CYS A 10 5.77 19.08 -21.32
N SER A 11 4.88 19.93 -20.80
CA SER A 11 3.42 19.68 -20.74
C SER A 11 2.99 18.43 -19.97
N ASN A 12 3.91 17.84 -19.20
CA ASN A 12 3.60 16.70 -18.35
C ASN A 12 2.57 17.08 -17.27
N LEU A 13 1.59 16.20 -17.02
CA LEU A 13 0.55 16.36 -15.99
C LEU A 13 0.77 15.35 -14.86
N TRP A 14 0.73 15.81 -13.61
CA TRP A 14 0.85 14.95 -12.42
C TRP A 14 0.08 15.54 -11.23
N ILE A 15 -0.07 14.76 -10.18
CA ILE A 15 -0.76 15.14 -8.93
C ILE A 15 0.29 15.43 -7.87
N ILE A 16 0.08 16.50 -7.10
CA ILE A 16 0.84 16.80 -5.89
C ILE A 16 -0.08 16.62 -4.69
N GLU A 17 0.41 15.90 -3.69
CA GLU A 17 -0.21 15.78 -2.38
C GLU A 17 0.43 16.78 -1.41
N GLY A 18 -0.42 17.50 -0.67
CA GLY A 18 0.03 18.47 0.32
C GLY A 18 0.62 19.75 -0.27
N ARG A 19 1.33 20.52 0.56
CA ARG A 19 1.86 21.85 0.24
C ARG A 19 3.38 21.87 0.38
N SER A 20 4.07 21.24 -0.57
CA SER A 20 5.52 21.42 -0.70
C SER A 20 5.82 22.83 -1.22
N GLU A 21 6.88 23.47 -0.73
CA GLU A 21 7.27 24.82 -1.22
C GLU A 21 7.72 24.77 -2.69
N THR A 22 8.38 23.68 -3.08
CA THR A 22 8.90 23.47 -4.43
C THR A 22 8.50 22.11 -4.99
N THR A 23 8.35 22.07 -6.30
CA THR A 23 7.86 20.89 -7.01
C THR A 23 8.77 20.62 -8.20
N GLN A 24 9.05 19.34 -8.45
CA GLN A 24 9.86 18.90 -9.58
C GLN A 24 8.99 18.15 -10.59
N CYS A 25 9.14 18.48 -11.88
CA CYS A 25 8.48 17.72 -12.94
C CYS A 25 9.06 16.30 -12.98
N PRO A 26 8.25 15.24 -12.85
CA PRO A 26 8.75 13.87 -12.86
C PRO A 26 9.26 13.40 -14.23
N ARG A 27 8.92 14.13 -15.31
CA ARG A 27 9.33 13.80 -16.68
C ARG A 27 10.65 14.46 -17.09
N CYS A 28 10.77 15.77 -16.92
CA CYS A 28 11.93 16.54 -17.38
C CYS A 28 12.81 17.12 -16.27
N GLY A 29 12.46 16.89 -15.00
CA GLY A 29 13.23 17.36 -13.85
C GLY A 29 13.16 18.86 -13.56
N SER A 30 12.43 19.66 -14.35
CA SER A 30 12.30 21.11 -14.11
C SER A 30 11.69 21.42 -12.74
N ARG A 31 12.33 22.30 -11.98
CA ARG A 31 11.90 22.72 -10.63
C ARG A 31 11.19 24.07 -10.66
N LYS A 32 10.12 24.23 -9.88
CA LYS A 32 9.38 25.49 -9.72
C LYS A 32 8.69 25.52 -8.36
N ALA A 33 8.55 26.70 -7.77
CA ALA A 33 7.73 26.90 -6.58
C ALA A 33 6.28 26.42 -6.82
N TYR A 34 5.68 25.75 -5.84
CA TYR A 34 4.31 25.23 -5.92
C TYR A 34 3.31 26.32 -6.31
N GLU A 35 3.40 27.49 -5.67
CA GLU A 35 2.54 28.65 -5.95
C GLU A 35 2.58 29.07 -7.43
N LYS A 36 3.74 28.96 -8.07
CA LYS A 36 3.96 29.36 -9.47
C LYS A 36 3.64 28.24 -10.47
N ARG A 37 3.26 27.04 -10.03
CA ARG A 37 2.77 25.98 -10.92
C ARG A 37 1.35 26.28 -11.37
N LYS A 38 1.06 25.97 -12.63
CA LYS A 38 -0.30 25.99 -13.17
C LYS A 38 -1.07 24.82 -12.53
N LYS A 39 -2.08 25.16 -11.74
CA LYS A 39 -2.99 24.23 -11.08
C LYS A 39 -4.25 24.15 -11.93
N PHE A 40 -4.62 22.95 -12.35
CA PHE A 40 -5.83 22.73 -13.14
C PHE A 40 -7.03 22.43 -12.25
N VAL A 41 -6.80 21.72 -11.15
CA VAL A 41 -7.76 21.55 -10.06
C VAL A 41 -7.00 21.48 -8.73
N GLU A 42 -7.64 21.95 -7.67
CA GLU A 42 -7.28 21.71 -6.29
C GLU A 42 -8.50 21.11 -5.58
N THR A 43 -8.31 20.00 -4.88
CA THR A 43 -9.39 19.25 -4.22
C THR A 43 -8.86 18.55 -2.98
N ASP A 44 -9.72 18.22 -2.02
CA ASP A 44 -9.34 17.36 -0.89
C ASP A 44 -9.55 15.87 -1.16
N ASP A 45 -10.15 15.52 -2.31
CA ASP A 45 -10.37 14.16 -2.74
C ASP A 45 -9.30 13.68 -3.75
N ALA A 46 -8.57 12.65 -3.38
CA ALA A 46 -7.55 12.02 -4.23
C ALA A 46 -8.14 11.40 -5.49
N ALA A 47 -9.32 10.76 -5.41
CA ALA A 47 -9.98 10.12 -6.53
C ALA A 47 -10.38 11.18 -7.57
N HIS A 48 -11.01 12.28 -7.12
CA HIS A 48 -11.33 13.39 -8.00
C HIS A 48 -10.10 13.98 -8.70
N ALA A 49 -8.95 14.11 -8.01
CA ALA A 49 -7.71 14.56 -8.64
C ALA A 49 -7.21 13.59 -9.73
N ARG A 50 -7.39 12.28 -9.54
CA ARG A 50 -7.07 11.24 -10.55
C ARG A 50 -7.99 11.35 -11.76
N ASP A 51 -9.30 11.51 -11.55
CA ASP A 51 -10.28 11.68 -12.62
C ASP A 51 -9.97 12.90 -13.50
N VAL A 52 -9.73 14.06 -12.89
CA VAL A 52 -9.41 15.27 -13.64
C VAL A 52 -8.12 15.09 -14.46
N ARG A 53 -7.08 14.49 -13.87
CA ARG A 53 -5.85 14.21 -14.62
C ARG A 53 -6.10 13.24 -15.78
N ALA A 54 -6.89 12.19 -15.58
CA ALA A 54 -7.20 11.19 -16.59
C ALA A 54 -8.01 11.80 -17.74
N SER A 55 -9.07 12.56 -17.43
CA SER A 55 -9.85 13.31 -18.40
C SER A 55 -8.99 14.25 -19.26
N MET A 56 -8.05 14.98 -18.64
CA MET A 56 -7.13 15.85 -19.38
C MET A 56 -6.18 15.09 -20.31
N LEU A 57 -5.75 13.89 -19.93
CA LEU A 57 -4.90 13.03 -20.76
C LEU A 57 -5.68 12.37 -21.91
N ALA A 58 -6.94 11.98 -21.66
CA ALA A 58 -7.83 11.44 -22.67
C ALA A 58 -8.16 12.50 -23.73
N ASN A 59 -8.57 13.69 -23.31
CA ASN A 59 -8.81 14.83 -24.20
C ASN A 59 -7.58 15.19 -25.05
N ARG A 60 -6.37 15.07 -24.49
CA ARG A 60 -5.12 15.31 -25.23
C ARG A 60 -4.88 14.28 -26.36
N GLN A 61 -5.41 13.07 -26.22
CA GLN A 61 -5.27 11.99 -27.18
C GLN A 61 -6.47 11.87 -28.13
N GLY A 62 -7.50 12.71 -27.96
CA GLY A 62 -8.75 12.61 -28.73
C GLY A 62 -9.75 11.60 -28.17
N GLU A 63 -9.45 10.97 -27.04
CA GLU A 63 -10.26 9.91 -26.40
C GLU A 63 -11.22 10.48 -25.33
N GLY A 64 -11.59 11.76 -25.45
CA GLY A 64 -12.40 12.45 -24.44
C GLY A 64 -13.82 11.86 -24.31
N GLU A 65 -14.42 11.44 -25.42
CA GLU A 65 -15.74 10.80 -25.44
C GLU A 65 -15.71 9.42 -24.77
N ALA A 66 -14.73 8.58 -25.14
CA ALA A 66 -14.53 7.28 -24.51
C ALA A 66 -14.29 7.39 -22.99
N PHE A 67 -13.54 8.40 -22.55
CA PHE A 67 -13.34 8.64 -21.12
C PHE A 67 -14.64 9.07 -20.41
N ALA A 68 -15.52 9.82 -21.08
CA ALA A 68 -16.79 10.27 -20.48
C ALA A 68 -17.80 9.12 -20.28
N GLU A 69 -17.60 7.98 -20.96
CA GLU A 69 -18.37 6.76 -20.76
C GLU A 69 -17.89 5.92 -19.57
N LEU A 70 -16.68 6.19 -19.06
CA LEU A 70 -16.14 5.51 -17.88
C LEU A 70 -16.72 6.08 -16.60
N ASP A 71 -16.88 5.21 -15.61
CA ASP A 71 -17.22 5.61 -14.26
C ASP A 71 -16.05 6.37 -13.59
N SER A 72 -16.38 7.09 -12.50
CA SER A 72 -15.38 7.81 -11.71
C SER A 72 -14.32 6.86 -11.15
N PHE A 73 -13.10 7.37 -10.91
CA PHE A 73 -11.99 6.57 -10.39
C PHE A 73 -12.36 5.80 -9.11
N ALA A 74 -13.16 6.40 -8.22
CA ALA A 74 -13.60 5.75 -6.99
C ALA A 74 -14.57 4.58 -7.26
N ALA A 75 -15.46 4.71 -8.24
CA ALA A 75 -16.41 3.65 -8.60
C ALA A 75 -15.72 2.48 -9.33
N LEU A 76 -14.69 2.78 -10.14
CA LEU A 76 -13.88 1.74 -10.78
C LEU A 76 -13.10 0.86 -9.78
N GLU A 77 -12.86 1.34 -8.55
CA GLU A 77 -12.23 0.53 -7.49
C GLU A 77 -13.16 -0.60 -7.04
N ASP A 78 -14.47 -0.34 -6.94
CA ASP A 78 -15.47 -1.34 -6.59
C ASP A 78 -15.58 -2.42 -7.69
N ASP A 79 -15.57 -2.03 -8.97
CA ASP A 79 -15.59 -2.98 -10.09
C ASP A 79 -14.38 -3.92 -10.12
N VAL A 80 -13.19 -3.41 -9.74
CA VAL A 80 -11.98 -4.23 -9.65
C VAL A 80 -12.05 -5.21 -8.48
N ALA A 81 -12.64 -4.80 -7.35
CA ALA A 81 -12.81 -5.68 -6.19
C ALA A 81 -13.70 -6.89 -6.50
N ASP A 82 -14.73 -6.70 -7.33
CA ASP A 82 -15.65 -7.76 -7.73
C ASP A 82 -15.18 -8.54 -8.98
N GLY A 83 -14.32 -7.94 -9.82
CA GLY A 83 -13.87 -8.49 -11.10
C GLY A 83 -12.59 -9.34 -11.04
N VAL A 84 -12.04 -9.61 -9.86
CA VAL A 84 -10.89 -10.51 -9.71
C VAL A 84 -11.34 -11.96 -9.64
N VAL A 85 -10.67 -12.82 -10.40
CA VAL A 85 -10.82 -14.27 -10.28
C VAL A 85 -10.34 -14.67 -8.89
N ASP A 86 -11.20 -15.34 -8.13
CA ASP A 86 -10.80 -15.80 -6.79
C ASP A 86 -9.71 -16.87 -6.88
N ASP A 87 -8.95 -17.05 -5.79
CA ASP A 87 -7.81 -17.98 -5.77
C ASP A 87 -8.23 -19.42 -6.13
N ALA A 88 -9.43 -19.84 -5.74
CA ALA A 88 -9.93 -21.18 -6.04
C ALA A 88 -10.23 -21.33 -7.53
N GLU A 89 -10.96 -20.38 -8.11
CA GLU A 89 -11.27 -20.35 -9.54
C GLU A 89 -9.99 -20.27 -10.38
N TYR A 90 -9.00 -19.48 -9.95
CA TYR A 90 -7.69 -19.41 -10.62
C TYR A 90 -6.97 -20.76 -10.61
N LEU A 91 -6.96 -21.46 -9.46
CA LEU A 91 -6.32 -22.77 -9.31
C LEU A 91 -7.05 -23.85 -10.13
N GLU A 92 -8.39 -23.85 -10.14
CA GLU A 92 -9.20 -24.76 -10.93
C GLU A 92 -8.96 -24.56 -12.44
N GLN A 93 -8.94 -23.31 -12.92
CA GLN A 93 -8.62 -23.00 -14.32
C GLN A 93 -7.18 -23.40 -14.69
N ALA A 94 -6.25 -23.36 -13.73
CA ALA A 94 -4.89 -23.86 -13.89
C ALA A 94 -4.80 -25.40 -13.88
N GLY A 95 -5.92 -26.11 -13.67
CA GLY A 95 -5.99 -27.57 -13.61
C GLY A 95 -5.50 -28.15 -12.29
N LEU A 96 -5.49 -27.36 -11.23
CA LEU A 96 -5.11 -27.77 -9.88
C LEU A 96 -6.36 -28.11 -9.07
N ASP A 97 -6.23 -29.11 -8.21
CA ASP A 97 -7.27 -29.49 -7.25
C ASP A 97 -7.13 -28.60 -6.01
N VAL A 98 -8.10 -27.70 -5.80
CA VAL A 98 -8.08 -26.71 -4.72
C VAL A 98 -8.03 -27.39 -3.35
N GLU A 99 -8.82 -28.46 -3.15
CA GLU A 99 -8.87 -29.18 -1.88
C GLU A 99 -7.52 -29.83 -1.57
N GLU A 100 -6.86 -30.42 -2.58
CA GLU A 100 -5.54 -31.02 -2.39
C GLU A 100 -4.44 -29.97 -2.17
N VAL A 101 -4.53 -28.80 -2.81
CA VAL A 101 -3.61 -27.67 -2.58
C VAL A 101 -3.76 -27.12 -1.17
N GLU A 102 -4.98 -26.90 -0.69
CA GLU A 102 -5.24 -26.48 0.69
C GLU A 102 -4.73 -27.53 1.70
N ALA A 103 -5.06 -28.81 1.47
CA ALA A 103 -4.61 -29.91 2.32
C ALA A 103 -3.08 -30.06 2.31
N ALA A 104 -2.40 -29.75 1.21
CA ALA A 104 -0.94 -29.71 1.15
C ALA A 104 -0.37 -28.58 2.03
N GLY A 105 -1.01 -27.41 2.04
CA GLY A 105 -0.67 -26.30 2.93
C GLY A 105 -0.83 -26.65 4.42
N ASP A 106 -1.91 -27.34 4.77
CA ASP A 106 -2.15 -27.81 6.15
C ASP A 106 -1.17 -28.91 6.60
N ARG A 107 -0.66 -29.71 5.66
CA ARG A 107 0.34 -30.77 5.91
C ARG A 107 1.78 -30.24 5.99
N ASP A 108 2.06 -29.02 5.55
CA ASP A 108 3.39 -28.44 5.72
C ASP A 108 3.69 -28.36 7.24
N PRO A 109 4.78 -28.96 7.75
CA PRO A 109 5.16 -28.85 9.16
C PRO A 109 5.43 -27.40 9.60
N ARG A 110 5.51 -26.44 8.67
CA ARG A 110 5.53 -25.00 8.93
C ARG A 110 4.13 -24.41 9.21
N GLY A 111 3.07 -25.19 9.00
CA GLY A 111 1.66 -24.79 9.09
C GLY A 111 1.19 -23.97 7.89
N PRO A 112 -0.13 -23.80 7.70
CA PRO A 112 -0.65 -22.92 6.67
C PRO A 112 -0.16 -21.49 6.95
N SER A 113 0.43 -20.83 5.95
CA SER A 113 1.02 -19.49 6.10
C SER A 113 -0.01 -18.37 6.22
N ARG A 114 -1.16 -18.62 6.86
CA ARG A 114 -2.23 -17.63 7.06
C ARG A 114 -1.82 -16.45 7.94
N SER A 115 -0.62 -16.45 8.50
CA SER A 115 -0.10 -15.38 9.37
C SER A 115 1.33 -14.91 9.09
N GLY A 116 1.91 -15.28 7.94
CA GLY A 116 3.28 -14.89 7.59
C GLY A 116 4.38 -15.65 8.37
N SER A 117 5.64 -15.41 8.01
CA SER A 117 6.83 -15.93 8.68
C SER A 117 6.85 -15.55 10.17
N LYS A 118 7.59 -16.30 11.01
CA LYS A 118 7.74 -15.98 12.44
C LYS A 118 8.17 -14.53 12.70
N LYS A 119 8.91 -13.93 11.78
CA LYS A 119 9.29 -12.51 11.82
C LYS A 119 8.12 -11.59 11.48
N GLU A 120 7.34 -11.90 10.45
CA GLU A 120 6.12 -11.16 10.08
C GLU A 120 5.07 -11.20 11.20
N ILE A 121 4.98 -12.30 11.95
CA ILE A 121 4.11 -12.38 13.13
C ILE A 121 4.54 -11.38 14.22
N VAL A 122 5.85 -11.22 14.45
CA VAL A 122 6.40 -10.25 15.41
C VAL A 122 6.22 -8.82 14.90
N GLU A 123 6.43 -8.57 13.61
CA GLU A 123 6.20 -7.25 13.00
C GLU A 123 4.72 -6.88 13.02
N GLY A 124 3.81 -7.81 12.72
CA GLY A 124 2.37 -7.61 12.82
C GLY A 124 1.90 -7.32 14.25
N ALA A 125 2.55 -7.88 15.27
CA ALA A 125 2.28 -7.51 16.66
C ALA A 125 2.59 -6.03 16.94
N LEU A 126 3.68 -5.52 16.37
CA LEU A 126 4.10 -4.12 16.53
C LEU A 126 3.26 -3.14 15.70
N GLU A 127 2.59 -3.62 14.66
CA GLU A 127 1.64 -2.84 13.86
C GLU A 127 0.25 -2.77 14.51
N VAL A 128 -0.21 -3.87 15.09
CA VAL A 128 -1.55 -4.01 15.67
C VAL A 128 -1.63 -3.42 17.08
N LEU A 129 -0.60 -3.62 17.89
CA LEU A 129 -0.57 -3.15 19.27
C LEU A 129 0.02 -1.74 19.35
N ASP A 130 -0.61 -0.85 20.11
CA ASP A 130 -0.12 0.50 20.35
C ASP A 130 0.93 0.50 21.47
N GLU A 131 2.18 0.79 21.10
CA GLU A 131 3.34 0.81 22.00
C GLU A 131 3.43 -0.44 22.90
N PRO A 132 3.51 -1.66 22.36
CA PRO A 132 3.49 -2.87 23.17
C PRO A 132 4.78 -3.05 23.97
N THR A 133 4.65 -3.70 25.11
CA THR A 133 5.77 -4.29 25.85
C THR A 133 6.22 -5.59 25.20
N GLU A 134 7.44 -6.04 25.54
CA GLU A 134 7.94 -7.35 25.12
C GLU A 134 6.96 -8.49 25.46
N ALA A 135 6.36 -8.45 26.65
CA ALA A 135 5.41 -9.46 27.10
C ALA A 135 4.16 -9.48 26.21
N GLU A 136 3.62 -8.32 25.86
CA GLU A 136 2.45 -8.20 24.97
C GLU A 136 2.76 -8.73 23.56
N VAL A 137 3.96 -8.47 23.03
CA VAL A 137 4.41 -9.04 21.75
C VAL A 137 4.59 -10.56 21.85
N VAL A 138 5.15 -11.06 22.94
CA VAL A 138 5.33 -12.51 23.18
C VAL A 138 3.98 -13.21 23.27
N ASP A 139 3.01 -12.63 23.98
CA ASP A 139 1.67 -13.20 24.11
C ASP A 139 0.98 -13.28 22.74
N TYR A 140 0.99 -12.18 21.97
CA TYR A 140 0.45 -12.13 20.61
C TYR A 140 1.08 -13.19 19.68
N ALA A 141 2.41 -13.33 19.74
CA ALA A 141 3.15 -14.24 18.89
C ALA A 141 3.01 -15.70 19.33
N SER A 142 2.82 -15.96 20.63
CA SER A 142 2.63 -17.30 21.20
C SER A 142 1.29 -17.92 20.78
N GLU A 143 0.22 -17.11 20.71
CA GLU A 143 -1.07 -17.53 20.13
C GLU A 143 -0.93 -18.03 18.68
N ARG A 144 0.12 -17.58 17.99
CA ARG A 144 0.43 -17.89 16.59
C ARG A 144 1.63 -18.84 16.44
N GLY A 145 2.03 -19.52 17.51
CA GLY A 145 3.05 -20.56 17.49
C GLY A 145 4.51 -20.08 17.47
N VAL A 146 4.77 -18.81 17.81
CA VAL A 146 6.13 -18.26 17.90
C VAL A 146 6.59 -18.23 19.36
N GLY A 147 7.73 -18.87 19.65
CA GLY A 147 8.27 -18.94 21.01
C GLY A 147 8.90 -17.63 21.49
N ALA A 148 8.79 -17.35 22.79
CA ALA A 148 9.27 -16.12 23.43
C ALA A 148 10.77 -15.81 23.21
N GLU A 149 11.62 -16.84 23.12
CA GLU A 149 13.05 -16.65 22.80
C GLU A 149 13.24 -16.06 21.41
N TYR A 150 12.51 -16.55 20.41
CA TYR A 150 12.57 -16.05 19.05
C TYR A 150 12.07 -14.60 18.96
N VAL A 151 10.99 -14.28 19.68
CA VAL A 151 10.44 -12.91 19.73
C VAL A 151 11.47 -11.92 20.24
N ARG A 152 12.12 -12.23 21.38
CA ARG A 152 13.16 -11.38 21.97
C ARG A 152 14.33 -11.15 21.02
N ASP A 153 14.78 -12.22 20.37
CA ASP A 153 15.83 -12.18 19.36
C ASP A 153 15.50 -11.26 18.18
N VAL A 154 14.24 -11.29 17.73
CA VAL A 154 13.76 -10.45 16.63
C VAL A 154 13.64 -8.99 17.07
N LEU A 155 13.05 -8.72 18.23
CA LEU A 155 12.96 -7.36 18.78
C LEU A 155 14.34 -6.72 18.94
N GLU A 156 15.32 -7.45 19.49
CA GLU A 156 16.70 -6.97 19.59
C GLU A 156 17.30 -6.63 18.21
N LYS A 157 17.09 -7.49 17.22
CA LYS A 157 17.58 -7.27 15.84
C LYS A 157 16.91 -6.07 15.18
N LEU A 158 15.60 -5.88 15.36
CA LEU A 158 14.86 -4.76 14.79
C LEU A 158 15.27 -3.44 15.43
N THR A 159 15.45 -3.40 16.75
CA THR A 159 15.96 -2.24 17.48
C THR A 159 17.37 -1.89 17.04
N ARG A 160 18.27 -2.88 16.91
CA ARG A 160 19.64 -2.66 16.41
C ARG A 160 19.69 -2.09 14.99
N ARG A 161 18.71 -2.43 14.15
CA ARG A 161 18.61 -1.95 12.77
C ARG A 161 17.93 -0.59 12.65
N GLY A 162 17.37 -0.05 13.74
CA GLY A 162 16.61 1.20 13.72
C GLY A 162 15.27 1.09 13.00
N VAL A 163 14.70 -0.12 12.91
CA VAL A 163 13.34 -0.34 12.38
C VAL A 163 12.29 -0.15 13.47
N VAL A 164 12.68 -0.48 14.71
CA VAL A 164 11.85 -0.32 15.91
C VAL A 164 12.65 0.52 16.90
N SER A 165 11.96 1.39 17.62
CA SER A 165 12.49 2.07 18.80
C SER A 165 11.98 1.40 20.06
N GLU A 166 12.87 1.21 21.03
CA GLU A 166 12.52 0.76 22.37
C GLU A 166 12.70 1.92 23.35
N SER A 167 11.67 2.21 24.13
CA SER A 167 11.73 3.22 25.19
C SER A 167 11.02 2.70 26.43
N ARG A 168 11.75 2.51 27.53
CA ARG A 168 11.21 2.10 28.85
C ARG A 168 10.43 0.78 28.78
N GLY A 169 10.90 -0.17 27.98
CA GLY A 169 10.31 -1.49 27.77
C GLY A 169 9.12 -1.50 26.80
N ARG A 170 8.87 -0.40 26.09
CA ARG A 170 7.80 -0.24 25.10
C ARG A 170 8.40 -0.12 23.71
N TYR A 171 7.85 -0.84 22.75
CA TYR A 171 8.34 -0.90 21.37
C TYR A 171 7.44 -0.08 20.45
N ARG A 172 8.04 0.63 19.49
CA ARG A 172 7.31 1.39 18.48
C ARG A 172 8.04 1.31 17.14
N LEU A 173 7.31 0.98 16.07
CA LEU A 173 7.81 1.03 14.70
C LEU A 173 8.17 2.48 14.28
N LEU A 174 9.29 2.62 13.58
CA LEU A 174 9.85 3.89 13.10
C LEU A 174 9.55 4.16 11.62
#